data_AF-A0A359E6G5-F1
#
_entry.id   AF-A0A359E6G5-F1
#
_cell.length_a   1.000
_cell.length_b   1.000
_cell.length_c   1.000
_cell.angle_alpha   90.00
_cell.angle_beta   90.00
_cell.angle_gamma   90.00
#
_symmetry.space_group_name_H-M   'P 1'
#
loop_
_entity.id
_entity.type
_entity.pdbx_description
1 polymer ?
#
loop_
_entity_poly.entity_id
_entity_poly.type
_entity_poly.pdbx_seq_one_letter_code
_entity_poly.pdbx_strand_id
1 'polypeptide(L)'
;PMIIIKAHQLLEKHTLGKWQLYWKDQLAEWYGMLMHEGQYLDPVMRNIETFLEDTQKTVSGKVFVKLDNKHFELEGVESENDLMGSKAGQYGEMNNAWSGDDVKGFTKILSNSMLIQQKVQNND
;
A
#
# COMPACT_ATOMS: atom_id res chain seq x y z
N PRO A 1 -7.17 20.27 -7.20
CA PRO A 1 -6.29 19.13 -7.55
C PRO A 1 -5.87 18.28 -6.33
N MET A 2 -5.31 18.89 -5.28
CA MET A 2 -4.76 18.16 -4.12
C MET A 2 -5.77 17.27 -3.37
N ILE A 3 -7.02 17.72 -3.24
CA ILE A 3 -8.07 16.94 -2.55
C ILE A 3 -8.29 15.59 -3.26
N ILE A 4 -8.40 15.61 -4.59
CA ILE A 4 -8.64 14.40 -5.40
C ILE A 4 -7.46 13.43 -5.27
N ILE A 5 -6.22 13.94 -5.39
CA ILE A 5 -5.00 13.12 -5.26
C ILE A 5 -4.94 12.47 -3.87
N LYS A 6 -5.20 13.25 -2.81
CA LYS A 6 -5.11 12.74 -1.44
C LYS A 6 -6.25 11.78 -1.09
N ALA A 7 -7.46 12.03 -1.59
CA ALA A 7 -8.58 11.11 -1.45
C ALA A 7 -8.29 9.78 -2.17
N HIS A 8 -7.80 9.84 -3.41
CA HIS A 8 -7.41 8.66 -4.18
C HIS A 8 -6.31 7.84 -3.49
N GLN A 9 -5.26 8.49 -2.99
CA GLN A 9 -4.20 7.83 -2.19
C GLN A 9 -4.76 7.13 -0.94
N LEU A 10 -5.74 7.75 -0.27
CA LEU A 10 -6.37 7.13 0.88
C LEU A 10 -7.22 5.92 0.47
N LEU A 11 -7.97 6.00 -0.63
CA LEU A 11 -8.73 4.85 -1.14
C LEU A 11 -7.81 3.68 -1.50
N GLU A 12 -6.71 3.94 -2.21
CA GLU A 12 -5.71 2.92 -2.55
C GLU A 12 -5.12 2.25 -1.31
N LYS A 13 -4.87 3.00 -0.24
CA LYS A 13 -4.38 2.45 1.03
C LYS A 13 -5.33 1.41 1.62
N HIS A 14 -6.64 1.55 1.38
CA HIS A 14 -7.65 0.61 1.85
C HIS A 14 -7.89 -0.55 0.88
N THR A 15 -7.63 -0.39 -0.41
CA THR A 15 -8.00 -1.38 -1.44
C THR A 15 -6.81 -2.12 -2.08
N LEU A 16 -5.57 -1.71 -1.81
CA LEU A 16 -4.36 -2.32 -2.36
C LEU A 16 -3.49 -2.97 -1.27
N GLY A 17 -2.85 -4.08 -1.62
CA GLY A 17 -1.91 -4.76 -0.73
C GLY A 17 -0.62 -3.96 -0.51
N LYS A 18 0.08 -4.25 0.60
CA LYS A 18 1.33 -3.56 0.99
C LYS A 18 2.34 -3.44 -0.16
N TRP A 19 2.63 -4.55 -0.86
CA TRP A 19 3.63 -4.56 -1.93
C TRP A 19 3.13 -3.95 -3.24
N GLN A 20 1.81 -3.99 -3.49
CA GLN A 20 1.22 -3.27 -4.62
C GLN A 20 1.39 -1.77 -4.43
N LEU A 21 1.04 -1.23 -3.26
CA LEU A 21 1.25 0.18 -2.91
C LEU A 21 2.72 0.59 -3.06
N TYR A 22 3.64 -0.18 -2.47
CA TYR A 22 5.07 0.11 -2.53
C TYR A 22 5.59 0.28 -3.96
N TRP A 23 5.28 -0.66 -4.85
CA TRP A 23 5.73 -0.59 -6.24
C TRP A 23 4.98 0.47 -7.05
N LYS A 24 3.67 0.63 -6.79
CA LYS A 24 2.85 1.65 -7.45
C LYS A 24 3.35 3.06 -7.15
N ASP A 25 3.76 3.33 -5.92
CA ASP A 25 4.33 4.62 -5.52
C ASP A 25 5.63 4.92 -6.27
N GLN A 26 6.54 3.94 -6.36
CA GLN A 26 7.78 4.09 -7.14
C GLN A 26 7.50 4.34 -8.62
N LEU A 27 6.64 3.51 -9.23
CA LEU A 27 6.33 3.65 -10.65
C LEU A 27 5.60 4.96 -10.97
N ALA A 28 4.75 5.45 -10.05
CA ALA A 28 4.08 6.74 -10.21
C ALA A 28 5.08 7.91 -10.17
N GLU A 29 6.09 7.86 -9.30
CA GLU A 29 7.16 8.85 -9.25
C GLU A 29 7.97 8.88 -10.56
N TRP A 30 8.40 7.71 -11.04
CA TRP A 30 9.12 7.58 -12.31
C TRP A 30 8.27 8.04 -13.50
N TYR A 31 6.99 7.68 -13.54
CA TYR A 31 6.08 8.12 -14.59
C TYR A 31 5.94 9.65 -14.62
N GLY A 32 5.82 10.28 -13.45
CA GLY A 32 5.77 11.75 -13.33
C GLY A 32 7.06 12.42 -13.81
N MET A 33 8.22 11.84 -13.46
CA MET A 33 9.54 12.32 -13.91
C MET A 33 9.68 12.20 -15.44
N LEU A 34 9.41 11.03 -16.02
CA LEU A 34 9.49 10.81 -17.48
C LEU A 34 8.55 11.74 -18.25
N MET A 35 7.34 11.97 -17.72
CA MET A 35 6.40 12.93 -18.29
C MET A 35 6.95 14.36 -18.24
N HIS A 36 7.55 14.76 -17.11
CA HIS A 36 8.18 16.07 -16.96
C HIS A 36 9.38 16.27 -17.91
N GLU A 37 10.15 15.21 -18.18
CA GLU A 37 11.28 15.21 -19.13
C GLU A 37 10.86 15.07 -20.61
N GLY A 38 9.55 15.01 -20.90
CA GLY A 38 9.03 14.92 -22.26
C GLY A 38 9.18 13.54 -22.91
N GLN A 39 9.47 12.49 -22.14
CA GLN A 39 9.66 11.11 -22.61
C GLN A 39 8.34 10.35 -22.80
N TYR A 40 7.23 11.04 -23.11
CA TYR A 40 5.90 10.44 -23.16
C TYR A 40 5.75 9.28 -24.16
N LEU A 41 6.51 9.33 -25.26
CA LEU A 41 6.50 8.32 -26.32
C LEU A 41 7.44 7.13 -26.05
N ASP A 42 8.19 7.15 -24.95
CA ASP A 42 9.02 6.00 -24.58
C ASP A 42 8.11 4.79 -24.26
N PRO A 43 8.39 3.59 -24.81
CA PRO A 43 7.60 2.39 -24.55
C PRO A 43 7.41 2.07 -23.06
N VAL A 44 8.36 2.44 -22.20
CA VAL A 44 8.26 2.21 -20.75
C VAL A 44 7.05 2.92 -20.14
N MET A 45 6.65 4.08 -20.69
CA MET A 45 5.46 4.81 -20.22
C MET A 45 4.19 3.95 -20.36
N ARG A 46 4.03 3.25 -21.50
CA ARG A 46 2.87 2.35 -21.72
C ARG A 46 2.91 1.14 -20.79
N ASN A 47 4.10 0.63 -20.47
CA ASN A 47 4.26 -0.48 -19.53
C ASN A 47 3.86 -0.06 -18.11
N ILE A 48 4.26 1.13 -17.68
CA ILE A 48 3.87 1.68 -16.39
C ILE A 48 2.36 1.93 -16.35
N GLU A 49 1.77 2.51 -17.38
CA GLU A 49 0.31 2.72 -17.46
C GLU A 49 -0.46 1.42 -17.35
N THR A 50 -0.02 0.35 -18.03
CA THR A 50 -0.66 -0.98 -17.92
C THR A 50 -0.66 -1.47 -16.48
N PHE A 51 0.46 -1.30 -15.76
CA PHE A 51 0.53 -1.63 -14.34
C PHE A 51 -0.43 -0.76 -13.52
N LEU A 52 -0.42 0.55 -13.72
CA LEU A 52 -1.30 1.47 -13.01
C LEU A 52 -2.77 1.12 -13.25
N GLU A 53 -3.20 0.92 -14.49
CA GLU A 53 -4.55 0.50 -14.86
C GLU A 53 -4.97 -0.81 -14.19
N ASP A 54 -4.09 -1.80 -14.13
CA ASP A 54 -4.36 -3.06 -13.45
C ASP A 54 -4.61 -2.85 -11.95
N THR A 55 -3.77 -2.05 -11.29
CA THR A 55 -3.97 -1.72 -9.86
C THR A 55 -5.30 -1.03 -9.60
N GLN A 56 -5.81 -0.21 -10.52
CA GLN A 56 -7.05 0.53 -10.32
C GLN A 56 -8.31 -0.35 -10.32
N LYS A 57 -8.24 -1.61 -10.74
CA LYS A 57 -9.41 -2.51 -10.82
C LYS A 57 -10.16 -2.69 -9.49
N THR A 58 -9.45 -2.62 -8.35
CA THR A 58 -10.06 -2.75 -7.02
C THR A 58 -10.24 -1.41 -6.30
N VAL A 59 -9.70 -0.32 -6.85
CA VAL A 59 -9.72 1.04 -6.25
C VAL A 59 -11.06 1.70 -6.55
N SER A 60 -12.10 1.21 -5.89
CA SER A 60 -13.47 1.70 -6.03
C SER A 60 -14.11 1.90 -4.66
N GLY A 61 -14.72 3.06 -4.43
CA GLY A 61 -15.33 3.39 -3.15
C GLY A 61 -15.58 4.89 -2.99
N LYS A 62 -15.97 5.28 -1.78
CA LYS A 62 -16.21 6.67 -1.38
C LYS A 62 -15.16 7.08 -0.35
N VAL A 63 -14.71 8.32 -0.45
CA VAL A 63 -13.81 8.94 0.53
C VAL A 63 -14.54 10.12 1.14
N PHE A 64 -14.62 10.15 2.46
CA PHE A 64 -15.24 11.25 3.20
C PHE A 64 -14.18 12.31 3.46
N VAL A 65 -14.45 13.53 2.97
CA VAL A 65 -13.55 14.67 3.09
C VAL A 65 -14.28 15.78 3.81
N LYS A 66 -13.69 16.28 4.90
CA LYS A 66 -14.13 17.49 5.58
C LYS A 66 -13.36 18.69 5.02
N LEU A 67 -14.09 19.73 4.63
CA LEU A 67 -13.53 20.96 4.09
C LEU A 67 -13.69 22.07 5.12
N ASP A 68 -12.57 22.66 5.51
CA ASP A 68 -12.50 23.77 6.46
C ASP A 68 -11.79 24.97 5.79
N ASN A 69 -11.80 26.12 6.46
CA ASN A 69 -11.15 27.30 5.91
C ASN A 69 -9.63 27.07 5.79
N LYS A 70 -9.11 27.09 4.55
CA LYS A 70 -7.69 26.89 4.18
C LYS A 70 -7.12 25.48 4.34
N HIS A 71 -7.89 24.49 4.76
CA HIS A 71 -7.42 23.10 4.83
C HIS A 71 -8.55 22.09 4.58
N PHE A 72 -8.18 20.83 4.40
CA PHE A 72 -9.11 19.71 4.30
C PHE A 72 -8.58 18.54 5.13
N GLU A 73 -9.49 17.71 5.60
CA GLU A 73 -9.20 16.51 6.38
C GLU A 73 -9.89 15.31 5.71
N LEU A 74 -9.21 14.16 5.70
CA LEU A 74 -9.78 12.92 5.19
C LEU A 74 -10.29 12.11 6.39
N GLU A 75 -11.59 11.92 6.47
CA GLU A 75 -12.26 11.33 7.64
C GLU A 75 -12.30 9.80 7.56
N GLY A 76 -12.36 9.24 6.35
CA GLY A 76 -12.42 7.80 6.16
C GLY A 76 -12.82 7.36 4.77
N VAL A 77 -12.97 6.05 4.61
CA VAL A 77 -13.28 5.38 3.34
C VAL A 77 -14.41 4.38 3.55
N GLU A 78 -15.27 4.26 2.54
CA GLU A 78 -16.25 3.18 2.40
C GLU A 78 -16.02 2.49 1.06
N SER A 79 -15.70 1.19 1.06
CA SER A 79 -15.44 0.40 -0.14
C SER A 79 -15.86 -1.05 0.07
N GLU A 80 -16.40 -1.69 -0.97
CA GLU A 80 -16.64 -3.14 -0.98
C GLU A 80 -15.33 -3.95 -1.00
N ASN A 81 -14.23 -3.32 -1.41
CA ASN A 81 -12.90 -3.93 -1.49
C ASN A 81 -11.98 -3.51 -0.31
N ASP A 82 -12.55 -3.05 0.81
CA ASP A 82 -11.76 -2.58 1.95
C ASP A 82 -11.04 -3.73 2.68
N LEU A 83 -9.72 -3.76 2.59
CA LEU A 83 -8.85 -4.75 3.23
C LEU A 83 -8.76 -4.53 4.75
N MET A 84 -9.03 -3.32 5.23
CA MET A 84 -8.98 -2.96 6.65
C MET A 84 -10.31 -3.19 7.37
N GLY A 85 -11.42 -3.22 6.62
CA GLY A 85 -12.78 -3.44 7.16
C GLY A 85 -13.09 -4.88 7.55
N SER A 86 -12.14 -5.82 7.37
CA SER A 86 -12.37 -7.22 7.70
C SER A 86 -12.39 -7.47 9.21
N LYS A 87 -13.34 -8.29 9.68
CA LYS A 87 -13.50 -8.76 11.08
C LYS A 87 -12.25 -9.39 11.70
N ALA A 88 -11.18 -9.60 10.92
CA ALA A 88 -9.90 -10.13 11.36
C ALA A 88 -9.01 -9.10 12.08
N GLY A 89 -9.28 -7.79 11.92
CA GLY A 89 -8.47 -6.69 12.48
C GLY A 89 -8.97 -6.11 13.80
N GLN A 90 -9.92 -6.74 14.49
CA GLN A 90 -10.45 -6.21 15.75
C GLN A 90 -9.46 -6.40 16.89
N TYR A 91 -8.89 -5.28 17.35
CA TYR A 91 -8.06 -5.24 18.55
C TYR A 91 -8.94 -5.46 19.80
N GLY A 92 -8.69 -6.52 20.55
CA GLY A 92 -9.33 -6.77 21.85
C GLY A 92 -10.43 -7.84 21.87
N GLU A 93 -10.87 -8.34 20.72
CA GLU A 93 -11.64 -9.59 20.65
C GLU A 93 -10.67 -10.77 20.43
N MET A 94 -11.00 -11.95 20.97
CA MET A 94 -10.12 -13.14 20.84
C MET A 94 -9.68 -13.33 19.40
N ASN A 95 -8.37 -13.31 19.16
CA ASN A 95 -7.83 -13.54 17.84
C ASN A 95 -8.11 -14.99 17.44
N ASN A 96 -9.14 -15.18 16.61
CA ASN A 96 -9.58 -16.50 16.16
C ASN A 96 -8.83 -16.98 14.91
N ALA A 97 -7.91 -16.18 14.36
CA ALA A 97 -7.24 -16.49 13.11
C ALA A 97 -5.89 -17.23 13.28
N TRP A 98 -5.19 -17.03 14.41
CA TRP A 98 -3.90 -17.67 14.67
C TRP A 98 -3.59 -17.76 16.16
N SER A 99 -2.82 -18.78 16.54
CA SER A 99 -2.38 -19.02 17.91
C SER A 99 -1.03 -18.35 18.21
N GLY A 100 -0.68 -18.25 19.50
CA GLY A 100 0.64 -17.74 19.91
C GLY A 100 1.81 -18.62 19.44
N ASP A 101 1.58 -19.91 19.20
CA ASP A 101 2.64 -20.82 18.71
C ASP A 101 2.89 -20.63 17.21
N ASP A 102 1.86 -20.28 16.44
CA ASP A 102 2.00 -19.91 15.02
C ASP A 102 2.91 -18.69 14.87
N VAL A 103 2.73 -17.68 15.74
CA VAL A 103 3.58 -16.49 15.75
C VAL A 103 5.03 -16.84 16.05
N LYS A 104 5.29 -17.64 17.08
CA LYS A 104 6.67 -18.06 17.43
C LYS A 104 7.35 -18.81 16.27
N GLY A 105 6.62 -19.72 15.63
CA GLY A 105 7.11 -20.47 14.48
C GLY A 105 7.44 -19.56 13.30
N PHE A 106 6.50 -18.67 12.94
CA PHE A 106 6.68 -17.72 11.86
C PHE A 106 7.86 -16.77 12.12
N THR A 107 7.98 -16.20 13.32
CA THR A 107 9.10 -15.31 13.68
C THR A 107 10.45 -16.03 13.58
N LYS A 108 10.53 -17.29 14.03
CA LYS A 108 11.77 -18.07 13.95
C LYS A 108 12.20 -18.32 12.51
N ILE A 109 11.26 -18.65 11.63
CA ILE A 109 11.57 -18.88 10.21
C ILE A 109 11.94 -17.56 9.53
N LEU A 110 11.15 -16.50 9.74
CA LEU A 110 11.36 -15.19 9.13
C LEU A 110 12.72 -14.59 9.51
N SER A 111 13.13 -14.72 10.77
CA SER A 111 14.40 -14.17 11.26
C SER A 111 15.64 -14.97 10.86
N ASN A 112 15.49 -16.21 10.37
CA ASN A 112 16.61 -17.11 10.13
C ASN A 112 17.65 -16.52 9.14
N SER A 113 17.20 -15.91 8.05
CA SER A 113 18.08 -15.27 7.07
C SER A 113 18.89 -14.13 7.69
N MET A 114 18.24 -13.27 8.48
CA MET A 114 18.89 -12.17 9.19
C MET A 114 19.89 -12.67 10.22
N LEU A 115 19.55 -13.73 10.97
CA LEU A 115 20.44 -14.33 11.95
C LEU A 115 21.68 -14.97 11.31
N ILE A 116 21.54 -15.60 10.15
CA ILE A 116 22.68 -16.15 9.38
C ILE A 116 23.58 -15.00 8.92
N GLN A 117 23.00 -13.96 8.33
CA GLN A 117 23.75 -12.78 7.89
C GLN A 117 24.52 -12.14 9.06
N GLN A 118 23.86 -11.94 10.19
CA GLN A 118 24.48 -11.39 11.40
C GLN A 118 25.62 -12.28 11.90
N LYS A 119 25.46 -13.61 11.92
CA LYS A 119 26.52 -14.54 12.34
C LYS A 119 27.73 -14.51 11.42
N VAL A 120 27.54 -14.37 10.11
CA VAL A 120 28.65 -14.23 9.15
C VAL A 120 29.36 -12.89 9.34
N GLN A 121 28.62 -11.81 9.61
CA GLN A 121 29.18 -10.47 9.79
C GLN A 121 29.82 -10.23 11.16
N ASN A 122 29.38 -10.94 12.21
CA ASN A 122 29.91 -10.80 13.58
C ASN A 122 30.99 -11.83 13.95
N ASN A 123 31.34 -12.75 13.05
CA ASN A 123 32.52 -13.60 13.24
C ASN A 123 33.78 -12.84 12.77
N ASP A 124 34.19 -11.90 13.62
CA ASP A 124 35.59 -11.57 13.92
C ASP A 124 35.88 -12.06 15.35
#